data_AF-A0A2N1VSI7-F1
#
_entry.id   AF-A0A2N1VSI7-F1
#
_cell.length_a   1.000
_cell.length_b   1.000
_cell.length_c   1.000
_cell.angle_alpha   90.00
_cell.angle_beta   90.00
_cell.angle_gamma   90.00
#
_symmetry.space_group_name_H-M   'P 1'
#
loop_
_entity.id
_entity.type
_entity.pdbx_description
1 polymer ?
#
loop_
_entity_poly.entity_id
_entity_poly.type
_entity_poly.pdbx_seq_one_letter_code
_entity_poly.pdbx_strand_id
1 'polypeptide(L)'
;MHLDYHINNIKHLFNEAALELDKITTDEFDTHFNNAKSNMILIRQLRKELKQNFPNEQLKKNDEELINLAKLIEKKYDDIIEEFIEERNILAIKLGTVSNQKKIAQYSR
;
A
#
# COMPACT_ATOMS: atom_id res chain seq x y z
N MET A 1 4.69 17.85 25.43
CA MET A 1 5.67 17.95 24.33
C MET A 1 6.04 16.60 23.72
N HIS A 2 6.19 15.50 24.47
CA HIS A 2 6.54 14.20 23.86
C HIS A 2 5.40 13.53 23.05
N LEU A 3 4.15 13.63 23.48
CA LEU A 3 3.02 12.99 22.80
C LEU A 3 2.80 13.52 21.38
N ASP A 4 2.78 14.84 21.21
CA ASP A 4 2.55 15.49 19.90
C ASP A 4 3.67 15.15 18.91
N TYR A 5 4.91 15.04 19.38
CA TYR A 5 6.04 14.61 18.56
C TYR A 5 5.84 13.20 17.99
N HIS A 6 5.47 12.23 18.84
CA HIS A 6 5.22 10.86 18.39
C HIS A 6 4.04 10.77 17.42
N ILE A 7 2.98 11.55 17.66
CA ILE A 7 1.81 11.58 16.78
C ILE A 7 2.15 12.20 15.43
N ASN A 8 2.90 13.31 15.41
CA ASN A 8 3.38 13.91 14.17
C ASN A 8 4.31 12.98 13.40
N ASN A 9 5.15 12.21 14.10
CA ASN A 9 5.99 11.20 13.47
C ASN A 9 5.16 10.07 12.82
N ILE A 10 4.10 9.61 13.49
CA ILE A 10 3.17 8.63 12.91
C ILE A 10 2.49 9.21 11.65
N LYS A 11 2.05 10.47 11.70
CA LYS A 11 1.46 11.13 10.53
C LYS A 11 2.44 11.24 9.36
N HIS A 12 3.70 11.58 9.65
CA HIS A 12 4.76 11.61 8.65
C HIS A 12 4.93 10.26 7.99
N LEU A 13 5.04 9.18 8.78
CA LEU A 13 5.17 7.82 8.26
C LEU A 13 3.95 7.39 7.44
N PHE A 14 2.73 7.81 7.83
CA PHE A 14 1.53 7.56 7.02
C PHE A 14 1.60 8.25 5.67
N ASN A 15 2.04 9.51 5.63
CA ASN A 15 2.19 10.25 4.38
C ASN A 15 3.29 9.65 3.50
N GLU A 16 4.41 9.23 4.09
CA GLU A 16 5.47 8.54 3.34
C GLU A 16 4.98 7.20 2.80
N ALA A 17 4.27 6.41 3.60
CA ALA A 17 3.66 5.17 3.12
C ALA A 17 2.70 5.44 1.95
N ALA A 18 1.86 6.47 2.03
CA ALA A 18 0.94 6.85 0.95
C ALA A 18 1.70 7.23 -0.33
N LEU A 19 2.78 8.02 -0.20
CA LEU A 19 3.61 8.43 -1.33
C LEU A 19 4.36 7.25 -1.96
N GLU A 20 4.81 6.28 -1.18
CA GLU A 20 5.44 5.08 -1.72
C GLU A 20 4.41 4.21 -2.45
N LEU A 21 3.19 4.09 -1.94
CA LEU A 21 2.11 3.37 -2.64
C LEU A 21 1.75 4.02 -3.98
N ASP A 22 1.75 5.36 -4.06
CA ASP A 22 1.49 6.08 -5.32
C ASP A 22 2.57 5.90 -6.40
N LYS A 23 3.75 5.41 -6.03
CA LYS A 23 4.86 5.13 -6.95
C LYS A 23 4.92 3.66 -7.36
N ILE A 24 4.02 2.80 -6.85
CA ILE A 24 4.04 1.39 -7.19
C ILE A 24 3.72 1.24 -8.68
N THR A 25 4.67 0.70 -9.40
CA THR A 25 4.55 0.24 -10.78
C THR A 25 4.96 -1.22 -10.85
N THR A 26 4.70 -1.89 -11.97
CA THR A 26 5.09 -3.29 -12.18
C THR A 26 6.62 -3.50 -12.05
N ASP A 27 7.41 -2.52 -12.51
CA ASP A 27 8.88 -2.60 -12.51
C ASP A 27 9.50 -2.28 -11.14
N GLU A 28 8.87 -1.40 -10.36
CA GLU A 28 9.40 -0.91 -9.07
C GLU A 28 8.60 -1.43 -7.87
N PHE A 29 7.73 -2.42 -8.09
CA PHE A 29 6.81 -2.96 -7.08
C PHE A 29 7.53 -3.34 -5.79
N ASP A 30 8.55 -4.21 -5.89
CA ASP A 30 9.26 -4.73 -4.73
C ASP A 30 9.90 -3.63 -3.90
N THR A 31 10.44 -2.58 -4.53
CA THR A 31 11.09 -1.47 -3.82
C THR A 31 10.07 -0.64 -3.06
N HIS A 32 9.08 -0.09 -3.78
CA HIS A 32 8.10 0.82 -3.19
C HIS A 32 7.15 0.10 -2.21
N PHE A 33 6.76 -1.14 -2.50
CA PHE A 33 5.95 -1.95 -1.60
C PHE A 33 6.69 -2.27 -0.29
N ASN A 34 7.97 -2.64 -0.35
CA ASN A 34 8.75 -2.92 0.86
C ASN A 34 9.00 -1.65 1.69
N ASN A 35 9.18 -0.50 1.06
CA ASN A 35 9.28 0.79 1.75
C ASN A 35 7.97 1.13 2.47
N ALA A 36 6.83 1.08 1.76
CA ALA A 36 5.51 1.32 2.33
C ALA A 36 5.23 0.35 3.50
N LYS A 37 5.53 -0.93 3.32
CA LYS A 37 5.40 -1.97 4.36
C LYS A 37 6.26 -1.68 5.58
N SER A 38 7.50 -1.25 5.39
CA SER A 38 8.42 -0.91 6.48
C SER A 38 7.87 0.26 7.30
N ASN A 39 7.36 1.31 6.64
CA ASN A 39 6.71 2.43 7.30
C ASN A 39 5.47 1.98 8.10
N MET A 40 4.65 1.09 7.54
CA MET A 40 3.48 0.53 8.24
C MET A 40 3.87 -0.29 9.48
N ILE A 41 4.98 -1.03 9.44
CA ILE A 41 5.50 -1.76 10.60
C ILE A 41 5.95 -0.76 11.69
N LEU A 42 6.65 0.31 11.32
CA LEU A 42 7.08 1.36 12.25
C LEU A 42 5.88 2.08 12.89
N ILE A 43 4.86 2.42 12.12
CA ILE A 43 3.61 3.00 12.64
C ILE A 43 2.98 2.06 13.68
N ARG A 44 2.91 0.75 13.39
CA ARG A 44 2.37 -0.23 14.33
C ARG A 44 3.16 -0.28 15.64
N GLN A 45 4.49 -0.21 15.56
CA GLN A 45 5.37 -0.18 16.74
C GLN A 45 5.15 1.09 17.55
N LEU A 46 5.19 2.26 16.93
CA LEU A 46 4.98 3.55 17.58
C LEU A 46 3.59 3.65 18.23
N ARG A 47 2.53 3.15 17.57
CA ARG A 47 1.18 3.09 18.18
C ARG A 47 1.14 2.19 19.41
N LYS A 48 1.89 1.08 19.42
CA LYS A 48 1.97 0.18 20.57
C LYS A 48 2.70 0.86 21.73
N GLU A 49 3.82 1.53 21.45
CA GLU A 49 4.58 2.30 22.46
C GLU A 49 3.73 3.44 23.04
N LEU A 50 3.01 4.17 22.21
CA LEU A 50 2.11 5.24 22.65
C LEU A 50 1.03 4.73 23.60
N LYS A 51 0.41 3.59 23.29
CA LYS A 51 -0.60 2.95 24.14
C LYS A 51 -0.04 2.46 25.47
N GLN A 52 1.25 2.14 25.53
CA GLN A 52 1.92 1.70 26.76
C GLN A 52 2.33 2.89 27.65
N ASN A 53 2.73 4.00 27.04
CA ASN A 53 3.33 5.14 27.74
C ASN A 53 2.34 6.26 28.09
N PHE A 54 1.16 6.32 27.47
CA PHE A 54 0.20 7.41 27.66
C PHE A 54 -1.23 6.93 27.99
N PRO A 55 -1.99 7.66 28.81
CA PRO A 55 -3.39 7.35 29.10
C PRO A 55 -4.28 7.48 27.85
N ASN A 56 -5.27 6.59 27.71
CA ASN A 56 -6.17 6.54 26.55
C ASN A 56 -6.91 7.86 26.26
N GLU A 57 -7.20 8.67 27.27
CA GLU A 57 -7.89 9.95 27.12
C GLU A 57 -7.08 10.97 26.31
N GLN A 58 -5.74 10.93 26.40
CA GLN A 58 -4.86 11.82 25.64
C GLN A 58 -4.70 11.36 24.18
N LEU A 59 -4.81 10.05 23.93
CA LEU A 59 -4.70 9.46 22.59
C LEU A 59 -5.94 9.73 21.73
N LYS A 60 -7.14 9.74 22.35
CA LYS A 60 -8.42 9.93 21.65
C LYS A 60 -8.51 11.21 20.81
N LYS A 61 -7.84 12.30 21.24
CA LYS A 61 -7.90 13.59 20.51
C LYS A 61 -7.29 13.53 19.11
N ASN A 62 -6.37 12.61 18.87
CA ASN A 62 -5.66 12.48 17.60
C ASN A 62 -6.07 11.21 16.83
N ASP A 63 -6.94 10.38 17.40
CA ASP A 63 -7.32 9.10 16.82
C ASP A 63 -8.11 9.28 15.52
N GLU A 64 -8.95 10.31 15.40
CA GLU A 64 -9.79 10.52 14.20
C GLU A 64 -8.96 10.78 12.94
N GLU A 65 -7.96 11.65 13.03
CA GLU A 65 -7.07 11.95 11.91
C GLU A 65 -6.20 10.74 11.54
N LEU A 66 -5.69 10.01 12.54
CA LEU A 66 -4.92 8.78 12.31
C LEU A 66 -5.78 7.67 11.69
N ILE A 67 -7.06 7.60 12.05
CA ILE A 67 -8.02 6.67 11.44
C ILE A 67 -8.26 7.05 9.98
N ASN A 68 -8.42 8.34 9.67
CA ASN A 68 -8.60 8.79 8.29
C ASN A 68 -7.39 8.48 7.42
N LEU A 69 -6.16 8.69 7.93
CA LEU A 69 -4.94 8.31 7.24
C LEU A 69 -4.84 6.79 7.04
N ALA A 70 -5.21 5.99 8.04
CA ALA A 70 -5.22 4.54 7.91
C ALA A 70 -6.20 4.05 6.82
N LYS A 71 -7.41 4.63 6.76
CA LYS A 71 -8.40 4.34 5.71
C LYS A 71 -7.91 4.75 4.31
N LEU A 72 -7.19 5.85 4.21
CA LEU A 72 -6.60 6.27 2.94
C LEU A 72 -5.55 5.26 2.44
N ILE A 73 -4.71 4.75 3.33
CA ILE A 73 -3.73 3.69 3.01
C ILE A 73 -4.43 2.41 2.58
N GLU A 74 -5.45 1.98 3.32
CA GLU A 74 -6.26 0.81 2.98
C GLU A 74 -6.83 0.92 1.56
N LYS A 75 -7.46 2.06 1.25
CA LYS A 75 -7.98 2.34 -0.09
C LYS A 75 -6.89 2.26 -1.17
N LYS A 76 -5.71 2.85 -0.93
CA LYS A 76 -4.61 2.79 -1.91
C LYS A 76 -4.14 1.37 -2.19
N TYR A 77 -4.09 0.52 -1.17
CA TYR A 77 -3.78 -0.90 -1.37
C TYR A 77 -4.85 -1.59 -2.24
N ASP A 78 -6.12 -1.32 -1.99
CA ASP A 78 -7.21 -1.88 -2.77
C ASP A 78 -7.13 -1.41 -4.24
N ASP A 79 -6.92 -0.12 -4.46
CA ASP A 79 -6.75 0.47 -5.79
C ASP A 79 -5.59 -0.20 -6.57
N ILE A 80 -4.43 -0.41 -5.91
CA ILE A 80 -3.30 -1.13 -6.49
C ILE A 80 -3.67 -2.59 -6.83
N ILE A 81 -4.35 -3.29 -5.92
CA ILE A 81 -4.73 -4.69 -6.16
C ILE A 81 -5.66 -4.79 -7.38
N GLU A 82 -6.62 -3.87 -7.51
CA GLU A 82 -7.52 -3.81 -8.66
C GLU A 82 -6.74 -3.59 -9.96
N GLU A 83 -5.83 -2.62 -9.98
CA GLU A 83 -4.99 -2.32 -11.15
C GLU A 83 -4.19 -3.55 -11.62
N PHE A 84 -3.50 -4.23 -10.69
CA PHE A 84 -2.74 -5.44 -11.03
C PHE A 84 -3.62 -6.61 -11.50
N ILE A 85 -4.86 -6.72 -10.98
CA ILE A 85 -5.82 -7.73 -11.46
C ILE A 85 -6.25 -7.43 -12.89
N GLU A 86 -6.53 -6.16 -13.21
CA GLU A 86 -6.89 -5.73 -14.56
C GLU A 86 -5.74 -5.99 -15.55
N GLU A 87 -4.52 -5.59 -15.21
CA GLU A 87 -3.33 -5.85 -16.04
C GLU A 87 -3.13 -7.34 -16.30
N ARG A 88 -3.26 -8.17 -15.25
CA ARG A 88 -3.17 -9.63 -15.37
C ARG A 88 -4.20 -10.18 -16.35
N ASN A 89 -5.44 -9.69 -16.29
CA ASN A 89 -6.52 -10.14 -17.18
C ASN A 89 -6.23 -9.74 -18.64
N ILE A 90 -5.73 -8.52 -18.87
CA ILE A 90 -5.31 -8.05 -20.20
C ILE A 90 -4.18 -8.92 -20.75
N LEU A 91 -3.16 -9.21 -19.94
CA LEU A 91 -2.04 -10.08 -20.32
C LEU A 91 -2.49 -11.50 -20.64
N ALA A 92 -3.43 -12.06 -19.86
CA ALA A 92 -3.98 -13.39 -20.10
C ALA A 92 -4.69 -13.48 -21.47
N ILE A 93 -5.48 -12.46 -21.83
CA ILE A 93 -6.14 -12.37 -23.15
C ILE A 93 -5.11 -12.26 -24.28
N LYS A 94 -4.07 -11.43 -24.11
CA LYS A 94 -2.98 -11.28 -25.08
C LYS A 94 -2.21 -12.60 -25.27
N LEU A 95 -1.91 -13.32 -24.19
CA LEU A 95 -1.26 -14.64 -24.27
C LEU A 95 -2.15 -15.67 -24.98
N GLY A 96 -3.45 -15.67 -24.71
CA GLY A 96 -4.41 -16.55 -25.38
C GLY A 96 -4.46 -16.31 -26.90
N THR A 97 -4.50 -15.05 -27.31
CA THR A 97 -4.50 -14.68 -28.74
C THR A 97 -3.20 -15.06 -29.45
N VAL A 98 -2.04 -14.80 -28.85
CA VAL A 98 -0.73 -15.23 -29.38
C VAL A 98 -0.65 -16.76 -29.51
N SER A 99 -1.13 -17.50 -28.50
CA SER A 99 -1.16 -18.96 -28.52
C SER A 99 -2.03 -19.50 -29.66
N ASN A 100 -3.20 -18.90 -29.88
CA ASN A 100 -4.10 -19.25 -30.98
C ASN A 100 -3.49 -18.95 -32.35
N GLN A 101 -2.85 -17.79 -32.52
CA GLN A 101 -2.12 -17.45 -33.75
C GLN A 101 -1.01 -18.46 -34.05
N LYS A 102 -0.23 -18.86 -33.03
CA LYS A 102 0.81 -19.89 -33.16
C LYS A 102 0.24 -21.25 -33.57
N LYS A 103 -0.90 -21.66 -33.01
CA LYS A 103 -1.60 -22.88 -33.43
C LYS A 103 -2.01 -22.80 -34.90
N ILE A 104 -2.66 -21.72 -35.34
CA ILE A 104 -3.06 -21.54 -36.75
C ILE A 104 -1.84 -21.63 -37.67
N ALA A 105 -0.74 -20.95 -37.33
CA ALA A 105 0.49 -21.00 -38.12
C ALA A 105 1.12 -22.40 -38.22
N GLN A 106 0.96 -23.24 -37.19
CA GLN A 106 1.40 -24.65 -37.23
C GLN A 106 0.51 -25.52 -38.12
N TYR A 107 -0.81 -25.30 -38.13
CA TYR A 107 -1.74 -26.02 -39.01
C TYR A 107 -1.71 -25.55 -40.48
N SER A 108 -1.17 -24.35 -40.74
CA SER A 108 -1.06 -23.78 -42.09
C SER A 108 0.24 -24.15 -42.81
N ARG A 109 1.10 -24.95 -42.17
CA ARG A 109 2.30 -25.58 -42.77
C ARG A 109 1.96 -27.00 -43.22
#